data_AF-A0A168LPX5-F1
#
_entry.id   AF-A0A168LPX5-F1
#
_cell.length_a   1.000
_cell.length_b   1.000
_cell.length_c   1.000
_cell.angle_alpha   90.00
_cell.angle_beta   90.00
_cell.angle_gamma   90.00
#
_symmetry.space_group_name_H-M   'P 1'
#
loop_
_entity.id
_entity.type
_entity.pdbx_description
1 polymer ?
#
loop_
_entity_poly.entity_id
_entity_poly.type
_entity_poly.pdbx_seq_one_letter_code
_entity_poly.pdbx_strand_id
1 'polypeptide(L)' 'MANTFIDQGSPDDPNELSFEKGETIDILDKRGNWWQARKADGSTGIVPSNYVSWNYHDTHT' A
#
# COMPACT_ATOMS: atom_id res chain seq x y z
N MET A 1 -20.98 -6.14 16.59
CA MET A 1 -19.60 -6.69 16.52
C MET A 1 -19.25 -6.67 15.04
N ALA A 2 -18.42 -5.72 14.60
CA ALA A 2 -18.06 -5.61 13.20
C ALA A 2 -16.87 -6.55 12.94
N ASN A 3 -17.12 -7.66 12.27
CA ASN A 3 -16.07 -8.56 11.82
C ASN A 3 -15.40 -7.89 10.62
N THR A 4 -14.23 -7.32 10.85
CA THR A 4 -13.35 -6.86 9.79
C THR A 4 -12.88 -8.10 9.03
N PHE A 5 -13.48 -8.37 7.87
CA PHE A 5 -12.95 -9.30 6.90
C PHE A 5 -11.63 -8.71 6.41
N ILE A 6 -10.55 -9.09 7.08
CA ILE A 6 -9.23 -9.08 6.47
C ILE A 6 -9.37 -10.03 5.27
N ASP A 7 -9.50 -9.46 4.08
CA ASP A 7 -9.21 -10.19 2.85
C ASP A 7 -7.83 -10.81 3.10
N GLN A 8 -7.81 -12.14 3.18
CA GLN A 8 -6.60 -12.91 3.32
C GLN A 8 -5.85 -12.70 2.01
N GLY A 9 -5.11 -11.60 1.91
CA GLY A 9 -3.98 -11.48 1.00
C GLY A 9 -3.20 -12.76 1.21
N SER A 10 -3.22 -13.60 0.18
CA SER A 10 -2.59 -14.91 0.28
C SER A 10 -1.12 -14.62 0.59
N PRO A 11 -0.56 -15.11 1.71
CA PRO A 11 0.85 -14.89 2.04
C PRO A 11 1.81 -15.51 1.00
N ASP A 12 1.26 -16.15 -0.03
CA ASP A 12 1.93 -16.86 -1.11
C ASP A 12 2.06 -16.07 -2.42
N ASP A 13 1.59 -14.81 -2.52
CA ASP A 13 1.96 -13.95 -3.65
C ASP A 13 3.21 -13.14 -3.26
N PRO A 14 4.44 -13.61 -3.58
CA PRO A 14 5.70 -12.95 -3.19
C PRO A 14 5.84 -11.55 -3.78
N ASN A 15 4.90 -11.15 -4.63
CA ASN A 15 4.87 -9.84 -5.23
C ASN A 15 4.14 -8.83 -4.35
N GLU A 16 3.24 -9.21 -3.43
CA GLU A 16 2.49 -8.24 -2.61
C GLU A 16 3.38 -7.64 -1.51
N LEU A 17 3.36 -6.31 -1.40
CA LEU A 17 4.09 -5.61 -0.36
C LEU A 17 3.23 -5.53 0.90
N SER A 18 3.67 -6.14 1.99
CA SER A 18 3.05 -5.91 3.31
C SER A 18 3.50 -4.56 3.89
N PHE A 19 2.54 -3.72 4.25
CA PHE A 19 2.77 -2.40 4.87
C PHE A 19 1.77 -2.14 5.99
N GLU A 20 2.17 -1.32 6.96
CA GLU A 20 1.30 -0.94 8.08
C GLU A 20 0.55 0.38 7.79
N LYS A 21 -0.61 0.56 8.42
CA LYS A 21 -1.36 1.82 8.31
C LYS A 21 -0.54 2.96 8.91
N GLY A 22 -0.25 3.98 8.10
CA GLY A 22 0.58 5.12 8.50
C GLY A 22 2.05 4.96 8.11
N GLU A 23 2.42 3.83 7.52
CA GLU A 23 3.73 3.67 6.91
C GLU A 23 3.83 4.46 5.60
N THR A 24 4.99 5.07 5.36
CA THR A 24 5.27 5.79 4.12
C THR A 24 5.92 4.85 3.12
N ILE A 25 5.29 4.71 1.95
CA ILE A 25 5.79 3.90 0.84
C ILE A 25 5.94 4.78 -0.41
N ASP A 26 6.99 4.54 -1.17
CA ASP A 26 7.25 5.21 -2.44
C ASP A 26 6.60 4.44 -3.58
N ILE A 27 5.73 5.09 -4.35
CA ILE A 27 5.10 4.48 -5.52
C ILE A 27 6.05 4.58 -6.72
N LEU A 28 6.52 3.44 -7.22
CA LEU A 28 7.43 3.32 -8.34
C LEU A 28 6.70 3.29 -9.70
N ASP A 29 5.61 2.54 -9.80
CA ASP A 29 4.85 2.40 -11.06
C ASP A 29 3.35 2.21 -10.76
N LYS A 30 2.48 2.90 -11.52
CA LYS A 30 1.02 2.97 -11.27
C LYS A 30 0.21 2.36 -12.42
N ARG A 31 0.40 1.07 -12.71
CA ARG A 31 -0.33 0.38 -13.80
C ARG A 31 -1.59 -0.32 -13.32
N GLY A 32 -2.74 0.24 -13.67
CA GLY A 32 -4.04 -0.35 -13.33
C GLY A 32 -4.34 -0.28 -11.84
N ASN A 33 -4.91 -1.34 -11.29
CA ASN A 33 -5.39 -1.39 -9.90
C ASN A 33 -4.29 -1.81 -8.89
N TRP A 34 -3.12 -2.25 -9.38
CA TRP A 34 -1.98 -2.70 -8.59
C TRP A 34 -0.78 -1.83 -8.90
N TRP A 35 -0.29 -1.11 -7.90
CA TRP A 35 0.83 -0.20 -8.03
C TRP A 35 2.07 -0.81 -7.42
N GLN A 36 3.21 -0.71 -8.11
CA GLN A 36 4.48 -1.11 -7.54
C GLN A 36 4.95 -0.05 -6.56
N ALA A 37 5.27 -0.46 -5.35
CA ALA A 37 5.72 0.38 -4.27
C ALA A 37 7.03 -0.13 -3.66
N ARG A 38 7.75 0.75 -2.97
CA ARG A 38 8.97 0.46 -2.23
C ARG A 38 8.88 1.04 -0.82
N LYS A 39 9.28 0.25 0.18
CA LYS A 39 9.40 0.67 1.57
C LYS A 39 10.74 1.37 1.83
N ALA A 40 10.82 2.07 2.95
CA ALA A 40 12.07 2.67 3.42
C ALA A 40 13.17 1.64 3.72
N ASP A 41 12.80 0.39 4.04
CA ASP A 41 13.74 -0.72 4.24
C ASP A 41 14.32 -1.29 2.93
N GLY A 42 13.86 -0.80 1.78
CA GLY A 42 14.28 -1.23 0.45
C GLY A 42 13.44 -2.35 -0.16
N SER A 43 12.49 -2.92 0.58
CA SER A 43 11.58 -3.96 0.09
C SER A 43 10.64 -3.38 -0.95
N THR A 44 10.39 -4.15 -2.01
CA THR A 44 9.50 -3.75 -3.11
C THR A 44 8.41 -4.78 -3.32
N GLY A 45 7.22 -4.32 -3.70
CA GLY A 45 6.12 -5.20 -4.09
C GLY A 45 4.96 -4.40 -4.67
N ILE A 46 3.85 -5.06 -4.94
CA ILE A 46 2.62 -4.47 -5.44
C ILE A 46 1.70 -4.17 -4.27
N VAL A 47 1.00 -3.04 -4.36
CA VAL A 47 -0.03 -2.62 -3.42
C VAL A 47 -1.30 -2.28 -4.19
N PRO A 48 -2.48 -2.60 -3.65
CA PRO A 48 -3.74 -2.17 -4.25
C PRO A 48 -3.86 -0.65 -4.17
N SER A 49 -4.22 0.00 -5.28
CA SER A 49 -4.32 1.47 -5.38
C SER A 49 -5.28 2.08 -4.36
N ASN A 50 -6.29 1.33 -3.92
CA ASN A 50 -7.29 1.77 -2.95
C ASN A 50 -6.74 1.98 -1.53
N TYR A 51 -5.54 1.48 -1.24
CA TYR A 51 -4.89 1.59 0.07
C TYR A 51 -3.85 2.70 0.11
N VAL A 52 -3.54 3.31 -1.04
CA VAL A 52 -2.60 4.42 -1.15
C VAL A 52 -3.38 5.73 -1.06
N SER A 53 -3.46 6.30 0.15
CA SER A 53 -3.98 7.64 0.33
C SER A 53 -2.83 8.65 0.25
N TRP A 54 -2.93 9.60 -0.67
CA TRP A 54 -2.02 10.73 -0.68
C TRP A 54 -2.33 11.58 0.56
N ASN A 55 -1.36 11.70 1.47
CA ASN A 55 -1.42 12.74 2.48
C ASN A 55 -1.20 14.09 1.79
N TYR A 56 -2.21 14.57 1.07
CA TYR A 56 -2.34 15.99 0.76
C TYR A 56 -2.69 16.68 2.08
N HIS A 57 -1.68 16.86 2.93
CA HIS A 57 -1.78 17.88 3.97
C HIS A 57 -1.67 19.21 3.25
N ASP A 58 -2.83 19.63 2.79
CA ASP A 58 -3.12 20.94 2.27
C ASP A 58 -2.77 21.97 3.36
N THR A 59 -1.55 22.51 3.30
CA THR A 59 -1.12 23.61 4.17
C THR A 59 -1.75 24.91 3.67
N HIS A 60 -3.09 25.03 3.69
CA HIS A 60 -3.70 26.36 3.66
C HIS A 60 -3.57 26.94 5.07
N THR A 61 -2.46 27.66 5.26
CA THR A 61 -2.28 28.66 6.32
C THR A 61 -3.28 29.80 6.12
#